data_AF-A0A7K2D4Y2-F1
#
_entry.id   AF-A0A7K2D4Y2-F1
#
_cell.length_a   1.000
_cell.length_b   1.000
_cell.length_c   1.000
_cell.angle_alpha   90.00
_cell.angle_beta   90.00
_cell.angle_gamma   90.00
#
_symmetry.space_group_name_H-M   'P 1'
#
loop_
_entity.id
_entity.type
_entity.pdbx_description
1 polymer ?
#
loop_
_entity_poly.entity_id
_entity_poly.type
_entity_poly.pdbx_seq_one_letter_code
_entity_poly.pdbx_strand_id
1 'polypeptide(L)'
;MTVADTYRLSSRYTDDSGTVFMTGLQALARLPIEQLRADRLAGLDTAAFISGYPGSPVGGYDGDVGRAIEQAPDLPIVLAPALNEEQAATAVMGSQLASLRPDSRYDGVLGIFYGKAPGVDRASDALRHAVFAGTDPRGGAVVIAGDDPAAKSSTIPSSSAGTLADK
;
A
#
# COMPACT_ATOMS: atom_id res chain seq x y z
N MET A 1 13.79 -27.40 19.38
CA MET A 1 13.24 -27.18 18.03
C MET A 1 13.51 -25.73 17.68
N THR A 2 14.32 -25.46 16.66
CA THR A 2 14.68 -24.07 16.30
C THR A 2 13.58 -23.46 15.44
N VAL A 3 13.48 -22.13 15.39
CA VAL A 3 12.54 -21.42 14.50
C VAL A 3 12.69 -21.87 13.04
N ALA A 4 13.90 -22.26 12.63
CA ALA A 4 14.20 -22.74 11.28
C ALA A 4 13.53 -24.09 10.95
N ASP A 5 13.26 -24.95 11.95
CA ASP A 5 12.70 -26.30 11.72
C ASP A 5 11.21 -26.28 11.38
N THR A 6 10.51 -25.18 11.71
CA THR A 6 9.06 -25.01 11.48
C THR A 6 8.70 -23.88 10.53
N TYR A 7 9.67 -23.03 10.15
CA TYR A 7 9.43 -21.87 9.31
C TYR A 7 9.11 -22.26 7.85
N ARG A 8 8.02 -21.71 7.31
CA ARG A 8 7.68 -21.79 5.88
C ARG A 8 7.81 -20.40 5.26
N LEU A 9 8.04 -20.30 3.95
CA LEU A 9 8.07 -18.98 3.32
C LEU A 9 6.75 -18.23 3.50
N SER A 10 5.62 -18.93 3.50
CA SER A 10 4.29 -18.39 3.77
C SER A 10 4.13 -17.83 5.19
N SER A 11 4.91 -18.29 6.17
CA SER A 11 4.90 -17.79 7.55
C SER A 11 5.06 -16.28 7.62
N ARG A 12 5.78 -15.67 6.66
CA ARG A 12 5.94 -14.21 6.59
C ARG A 12 4.62 -13.45 6.45
N TYR A 13 3.55 -14.08 5.97
CA TYR A 13 2.22 -13.49 5.81
C TYR A 13 1.19 -14.11 6.75
N THR A 14 1.31 -15.42 7.05
CA THR A 14 0.32 -16.13 7.87
C THR A 14 0.50 -15.91 9.36
N ASP A 15 1.74 -15.91 9.85
CA ASP A 15 2.02 -15.95 11.29
C ASP A 15 1.78 -14.57 11.92
N ASP A 16 0.92 -14.51 12.93
CA ASP A 16 0.49 -13.28 13.64
C ASP A 16 1.42 -12.92 14.83
N SER A 17 2.37 -13.78 15.13
CA SER A 17 3.24 -13.67 16.30
C SER A 17 4.60 -14.33 16.05
N GLY A 18 5.60 -13.98 16.86
CA GLY A 18 6.96 -14.51 16.75
C GLY A 18 7.83 -13.75 15.75
N THR A 19 8.79 -14.44 15.14
CA THR A 19 9.79 -13.85 14.24
C THR A 19 9.67 -14.44 12.85
N VAL A 20 9.59 -13.58 11.85
CA VAL A 20 9.53 -13.93 10.43
C VAL A 20 10.57 -13.15 9.64
N PHE A 21 10.99 -13.68 8.48
CA PHE A 21 12.00 -13.05 7.63
C PHE A 21 11.37 -12.57 6.33
N MET A 22 11.57 -11.28 6.03
CA MET A 22 10.99 -10.62 4.86
C MET A 22 11.96 -9.56 4.30
N THR A 23 11.90 -9.34 2.99
CA THR A 23 12.50 -8.14 2.38
C THR A 23 11.68 -6.90 2.72
N GLY A 24 12.19 -5.70 2.43
CA GLY A 24 11.43 -4.46 2.62
C GLY A 24 10.12 -4.43 1.82
N LEU A 25 10.12 -4.90 0.57
CA LEU A 25 8.90 -4.97 -0.25
C LEU A 25 7.89 -5.96 0.31
N GLN A 26 8.35 -7.09 0.85
CA GLN A 26 7.48 -8.08 1.49
C GLN A 26 6.89 -7.55 2.80
N ALA A 27 7.64 -6.74 3.55
CA ALA A 27 7.12 -6.03 4.71
C ALA A 27 6.02 -5.04 4.34
N LEU A 28 6.24 -4.24 3.29
CA LEU A 28 5.22 -3.34 2.76
C LEU A 28 4.00 -4.10 2.24
N ALA A 29 4.20 -5.23 1.55
CA ALA A 29 3.12 -6.05 1.02
C ALA A 29 2.27 -6.70 2.13
N ARG A 30 2.87 -6.93 3.31
CA ARG A 30 2.18 -7.42 4.50
C ARG A 30 1.38 -6.32 5.21
N LEU A 31 1.68 -5.04 5.01
CA LEU A 31 1.02 -3.91 5.69
C LEU A 31 -0.52 -3.97 5.66
N PRO A 32 -1.21 -4.15 4.50
CA PRO A 32 -2.67 -4.22 4.50
C PRO A 32 -3.24 -5.41 5.29
N ILE A 33 -2.51 -6.53 5.37
CA ILE A 33 -2.91 -7.69 6.18
C ILE A 33 -2.90 -7.32 7.67
N GLU A 34 -1.82 -6.69 8.12
CA GLU A 34 -1.68 -6.30 9.53
C GLU A 34 -2.68 -5.21 9.92
N GLN A 35 -2.94 -4.23 9.05
CA GLN A 35 -3.94 -3.21 9.33
C GLN A 35 -5.33 -3.81 9.49
N LEU A 36 -5.79 -4.64 8.54
CA LEU A 36 -7.12 -5.25 8.63
C LEU A 36 -7.25 -6.23 9.82
N ARG A 37 -6.17 -6.91 10.21
CA ARG A 37 -6.15 -7.71 11.44
C ARG A 37 -6.32 -6.83 12.68
N ALA A 38 -5.60 -5.71 12.75
CA ALA A 38 -5.70 -4.76 13.86
C ALA A 38 -7.12 -4.14 13.93
N ASP A 39 -7.69 -3.76 12.79
CA ASP A 39 -9.05 -3.22 12.70
C ASP A 39 -10.10 -4.22 13.20
N ARG A 40 -9.98 -5.50 12.81
CA ARG A 40 -10.86 -6.57 13.31
C ARG A 40 -10.76 -6.77 14.81
N LEU A 41 -9.56 -6.71 15.37
CA LEU A 41 -9.35 -6.77 16.83
C LEU A 41 -9.99 -5.58 17.55
N ALA A 42 -10.09 -4.43 16.87
CA ALA A 42 -10.82 -3.25 17.34
C ALA A 42 -12.33 -3.28 17.05
N GLY A 43 -12.84 -4.35 16.42
CA GLY A 43 -14.26 -4.52 16.09
C GLY A 43 -14.73 -3.77 14.85
N LEU A 44 -13.82 -3.38 13.96
CA LEU A 44 -14.12 -2.73 12.68
C LEU A 44 -14.12 -3.75 11.53
N ASP A 45 -15.02 -3.55 10.55
CA ASP A 45 -15.04 -4.29 9.29
C ASP A 45 -14.49 -3.42 8.15
N THR A 46 -13.16 -3.37 8.02
CA THR A 46 -12.45 -2.56 7.02
C THR A 46 -11.97 -3.38 5.82
N ALA A 47 -11.72 -2.70 4.71
CA ALA A 47 -11.09 -3.25 3.52
C ALA A 47 -9.80 -2.52 3.14
N ALA A 48 -9.00 -3.10 2.25
CA ALA A 48 -7.81 -2.44 1.70
C ALA A 48 -7.88 -2.37 0.17
N PHE A 49 -7.48 -1.23 -0.37
CA PHE A 49 -7.38 -0.97 -1.80
C PHE A 49 -5.98 -0.47 -2.13
N ILE A 50 -5.25 -1.21 -2.97
CA ILE A 50 -3.90 -0.91 -3.37
C ILE A 50 -3.88 -0.59 -4.87
N SER A 51 -3.32 0.54 -5.24
CA SER A 51 -3.10 0.90 -6.65
C SER A 51 -1.77 1.62 -6.83
N GLY A 52 -1.19 1.52 -8.01
CA GLY A 52 0.11 2.12 -8.30
C GLY A 52 0.64 1.71 -9.65
N TYR A 53 1.83 2.21 -9.95
CA TYR A 53 2.56 1.90 -11.17
C TYR A 53 3.98 1.41 -10.84
N PRO A 54 4.40 0.23 -11.35
CA PRO A 54 5.70 -0.34 -11.02
C PRO A 54 6.89 0.52 -11.47
N GLY A 55 7.88 0.63 -10.59
CA GLY A 55 9.18 1.22 -10.92
C GLY A 55 10.17 1.02 -9.77
N SER A 56 11.44 0.70 -10.08
CA SER A 56 12.48 0.53 -9.04
C SER A 56 12.60 1.77 -8.16
N PRO A 57 12.70 1.66 -6.82
CA PRO A 57 12.91 0.44 -6.03
C PRO A 57 11.64 -0.34 -5.65
N VAL A 58 10.46 0.14 -6.03
CA VAL A 58 9.15 -0.49 -5.69
C VAL A 58 8.58 -1.37 -6.81
N GLY A 59 9.38 -1.67 -7.84
CA GLY A 59 8.91 -2.36 -9.04
C GLY A 59 8.49 -3.82 -8.86
N GLY A 60 8.75 -4.44 -7.71
CA GLY A 60 8.26 -5.79 -7.37
C GLY A 60 7.12 -5.79 -6.35
N TYR A 61 6.64 -4.61 -5.95
CA TYR A 61 5.69 -4.48 -4.86
C TYR A 61 4.34 -5.11 -5.17
N ASP A 62 3.79 -4.89 -6.36
CA ASP A 62 2.54 -5.50 -6.82
C ASP A 62 2.58 -7.04 -6.81
N GLY A 63 3.69 -7.62 -7.26
CA GLY A 63 3.92 -9.06 -7.20
C GLY A 63 3.98 -9.60 -5.77
N ASP A 64 4.63 -8.88 -4.84
CA ASP A 64 4.67 -9.27 -3.43
C ASP A 64 3.30 -9.10 -2.75
N VAL A 65 2.53 -8.05 -3.08
CA VAL A 65 1.15 -7.85 -2.61
C VAL A 65 0.25 -8.99 -3.11
N GLY A 66 0.34 -9.37 -4.39
CA GLY A 66 -0.44 -10.49 -4.93
C GLY A 66 -0.21 -11.78 -4.14
N ARG A 67 1.05 -12.13 -3.87
CA ARG A 67 1.40 -13.30 -3.03
C ARG A 67 0.90 -13.16 -1.60
N ALA A 68 0.93 -11.96 -1.03
CA ALA A 68 0.45 -11.70 0.32
C ALA A 68 -1.08 -11.93 0.40
N ILE A 69 -1.84 -11.42 -0.58
CA ILE A 69 -3.30 -11.62 -0.68
C ILE A 69 -3.65 -13.11 -0.75
N GLU A 70 -2.91 -13.90 -1.52
CA GLU A 70 -3.10 -15.37 -1.60
C GLU A 70 -2.96 -16.07 -0.24
N GLN A 71 -2.17 -15.52 0.69
CA GLN A 71 -2.00 -16.07 2.04
C GLN A 71 -3.05 -15.56 3.05
N ALA A 72 -3.90 -14.61 2.66
CA ALA A 72 -4.92 -14.03 3.53
C ALA A 72 -6.30 -13.94 2.82
N PRO A 73 -6.86 -15.07 2.34
CA PRO A 73 -8.07 -15.08 1.52
C PRO A 73 -9.31 -14.53 2.24
N ASP A 74 -9.32 -14.54 3.58
CA ASP A 74 -10.42 -14.03 4.39
C ASP A 74 -10.38 -12.51 4.59
N LEU A 75 -9.32 -11.81 4.12
CA LEU A 75 -9.19 -10.36 4.23
C LEU A 75 -9.64 -9.68 2.92
N PRO A 76 -10.54 -8.67 2.99
CA PRO A 76 -10.99 -7.95 1.80
C PRO A 76 -9.93 -6.97 1.28
N ILE A 77 -8.94 -7.51 0.57
CA ILE A 77 -7.82 -6.75 -0.01
C ILE A 77 -7.90 -6.81 -1.53
N VAL A 78 -7.90 -5.65 -2.17
CA VAL A 78 -7.91 -5.51 -3.63
C VAL A 78 -6.63 -4.84 -4.10
N LEU A 79 -5.87 -5.54 -4.95
CA LEU A 79 -4.81 -4.94 -5.75
C LEU A 79 -5.35 -4.58 -7.13
N ALA A 80 -5.35 -3.30 -7.47
CA ALA A 80 -5.80 -2.76 -8.75
C ALA A 80 -4.63 -2.02 -9.45
N PRO A 81 -3.84 -2.70 -10.29
CA PRO A 81 -2.78 -2.05 -11.06
C PRO A 81 -3.34 -0.92 -11.94
N ALA A 82 -2.63 0.20 -12.02
CA ALA A 82 -3.04 1.34 -12.83
C ALA A 82 -2.20 1.44 -14.13
N LEU A 83 -2.72 2.20 -15.10
CA LEU A 83 -1.99 2.55 -16.33
C LEU A 83 -0.92 3.62 -16.08
N ASN A 84 -1.09 4.43 -15.04
CA ASN A 84 -0.17 5.45 -14.58
C ASN A 84 -0.44 5.83 -13.11
N GLU A 85 0.48 6.61 -12.54
CA GLU A 85 0.51 7.03 -11.14
C GLU A 85 -0.63 8.00 -10.82
N GLU A 86 -1.04 8.86 -11.75
CA GLU A 86 -2.16 9.79 -11.57
C GLU A 86 -3.48 9.03 -11.39
N GLN A 87 -3.71 8.02 -12.23
CA GLN A 87 -4.87 7.14 -12.15
C GLN A 87 -4.85 6.35 -10.84
N ALA A 88 -3.69 5.83 -10.44
CA ALA A 88 -3.55 5.13 -9.17
C ALA A 88 -3.87 6.03 -7.98
N ALA A 89 -3.29 7.24 -7.93
CA ALA A 89 -3.53 8.20 -6.86
C ALA A 89 -5.01 8.61 -6.78
N THR A 90 -5.65 8.85 -7.94
CA THR A 90 -7.08 9.18 -8.02
C THR A 90 -7.96 8.02 -7.55
N ALA A 91 -7.61 6.78 -7.90
CA ALA A 91 -8.34 5.59 -7.45
C ALA A 91 -8.23 5.41 -5.92
N VAL A 92 -7.03 5.64 -5.35
CA VAL A 92 -6.81 5.62 -3.91
C VAL A 92 -7.61 6.73 -3.22
N MET A 93 -7.64 7.95 -3.76
CA MET A 93 -8.54 9.01 -3.27
C MET A 93 -10.01 8.57 -3.30
N GLY A 94 -10.46 7.94 -4.39
CA GLY A 94 -11.82 7.42 -4.51
C GLY A 94 -12.19 6.39 -3.44
N SER A 95 -11.24 5.57 -2.99
CA SER A 95 -11.45 4.63 -1.88
C SER A 95 -11.83 5.34 -0.57
N GLN A 96 -11.32 6.55 -0.34
CA GLN A 96 -11.62 7.35 0.85
C GLN A 96 -13.00 7.98 0.81
N LEU A 97 -13.61 8.07 -0.37
CA LEU A 97 -14.97 8.56 -0.57
C LEU A 97 -15.99 7.41 -0.62
N ALA A 98 -15.53 6.16 -0.63
CA ALA A 98 -16.38 4.98 -0.79
C ALA A 98 -17.37 4.82 0.37
N SER A 99 -16.94 5.13 1.60
CA SER A 99 -17.78 5.06 2.82
C SER A 99 -18.95 6.05 2.81
N LEU A 100 -18.86 7.13 2.02
CA LEU A 100 -19.92 8.13 1.87
C LEU A 100 -21.09 7.62 1.01
N ARG A 101 -20.91 6.49 0.33
CA ARG A 101 -21.95 5.94 -0.52
C ARG A 101 -22.97 5.14 0.30
N PRO A 102 -24.27 5.22 -0.02
CA PRO A 102 -25.31 4.43 0.67
C PRO A 102 -25.12 2.91 0.58
N ASP A 103 -24.38 2.45 -0.44
CA ASP A 103 -24.07 1.05 -0.70
C ASP A 103 -22.67 0.64 -0.20
N SER A 104 -22.05 1.43 0.68
CA SER A 104 -20.76 1.05 1.28
C SER A 104 -20.88 -0.29 2.00
N ARG A 105 -19.89 -1.15 1.77
CA ARG A 105 -19.81 -2.51 2.33
C ARG A 105 -18.99 -2.60 3.61
N TYR A 106 -18.12 -1.62 3.84
CA TYR A 106 -17.11 -1.64 4.90
C TYR A 106 -17.16 -0.34 5.69
N ASP A 107 -16.69 -0.39 6.94
CA ASP A 107 -16.60 0.75 7.84
C ASP A 107 -15.59 1.80 7.37
N GLY A 108 -14.60 1.38 6.58
CA GLY A 108 -13.53 2.19 6.03
C GLY A 108 -12.69 1.39 5.03
N VAL A 109 -11.94 2.09 4.19
CA VAL A 109 -11.03 1.48 3.22
C VAL A 109 -9.62 2.05 3.37
N LEU A 110 -8.65 1.22 3.73
CA LEU A 110 -7.24 1.57 3.67
C LEU A 110 -6.81 1.73 2.21
N GLY A 111 -6.45 2.94 1.83
CA GLY A 111 -5.89 3.23 0.52
C GLY A 111 -4.35 3.13 0.52
N ILE A 112 -3.76 2.39 -0.41
CA ILE A 112 -2.29 2.38 -0.58
C ILE A 112 -1.95 2.74 -2.02
N PHE A 113 -1.24 3.86 -2.18
CA PHE A 113 -0.60 4.26 -3.41
C PHE A 113 0.87 3.81 -3.42
N TYR A 114 1.40 3.36 -4.56
CA TYR A 114 2.84 3.16 -4.73
C TYR A 114 3.37 3.64 -6.09
N GLY A 115 4.59 4.16 -6.10
CA GLY A 115 5.27 4.57 -7.33
C GLY A 115 6.70 5.02 -7.10
N LYS A 116 7.51 5.06 -8.17
CA LYS A 116 8.86 5.62 -8.13
C LYS A 116 8.80 7.16 -8.02
N ALA A 117 9.81 7.79 -7.44
CA ALA A 117 9.87 9.25 -7.25
C ALA A 117 9.43 10.10 -8.46
N PRO A 118 9.90 9.91 -9.71
CA PRO A 118 9.41 10.71 -10.85
C PRO A 118 7.92 10.49 -11.17
N GLY A 119 7.39 9.32 -10.83
CA GLY A 119 5.96 9.01 -10.90
C GLY A 119 5.15 9.70 -9.81
N VAL A 120 5.69 9.75 -8.58
CA VAL A 120 5.14 10.53 -7.46
C VAL A 120 5.10 12.02 -7.82
N ASP A 121 6.16 12.53 -8.44
CA ASP A 121 6.23 13.92 -8.91
C ASP A 121 5.12 14.21 -9.93
N ARG A 122 4.92 13.30 -10.89
CA ARG A 122 3.89 13.42 -11.93
C ARG A 122 2.47 13.34 -11.35
N ALA A 123 2.25 12.46 -10.37
CA ALA A 123 0.99 12.30 -9.65
C ALA A 123 0.74 13.35 -8.56
N SER A 124 1.63 14.32 -8.37
CA SER A 124 1.58 15.24 -7.24
C SER A 124 0.31 16.10 -7.20
N ASP A 125 -0.28 16.46 -8.33
CA ASP A 125 -1.55 17.18 -8.39
C ASP A 125 -2.71 16.34 -7.83
N ALA A 126 -2.82 15.08 -8.27
CA ALA A 126 -3.81 14.13 -7.76
C ALA A 126 -3.63 13.86 -6.25
N LEU A 127 -2.38 13.76 -5.78
CA LEU A 127 -2.07 13.61 -4.35
C LEU A 127 -2.48 14.85 -3.54
N ARG A 128 -2.25 16.07 -4.05
CA ARG A 128 -2.71 17.31 -3.39
C ARG A 128 -4.22 17.37 -3.30
N HIS A 129 -4.93 16.98 -4.35
CA HIS A 129 -6.39 16.88 -4.32
C HIS A 129 -6.87 15.83 -3.32
N ALA A 130 -6.18 14.69 -3.20
CA ALA A 130 -6.48 13.68 -2.20
C ALA A 130 -6.31 14.21 -0.77
N VAL A 131 -5.20 14.92 -0.50
CA VAL A 131 -4.97 15.57 0.80
C VAL A 131 -6.04 16.61 1.10
N PHE A 132 -6.40 17.44 0.12
CA PHE A 132 -7.44 18.45 0.28
C PHE A 132 -8.83 17.84 0.55
N ALA A 133 -9.18 16.75 -0.13
CA ALA A 133 -10.44 16.04 0.08
C ALA A 133 -10.50 15.34 1.44
N GLY A 134 -9.35 14.98 2.00
CA GLY A 134 -9.22 14.27 3.27
C GLY A 134 -9.43 12.77 3.13
N THR A 135 -9.14 12.06 4.22
CA THR A 135 -9.28 10.60 4.32
C THR A 135 -10.41 10.24 5.26
N ASP A 136 -11.05 9.09 5.03
CA ASP A 136 -12.00 8.53 5.99
C ASP A 136 -11.27 8.19 7.30
N PRO A 137 -11.82 8.53 8.48
CA PRO A 137 -11.17 8.30 9.77
C PRO A 137 -10.94 6.81 10.11
N ARG A 138 -11.64 5.89 9.44
CA ARG A 138 -11.52 4.43 9.57
C ARG A 138 -10.86 3.77 8.36
N GLY A 139 -10.54 4.54 7.32
CA GLY A 139 -9.83 4.06 6.13
C GLY A 139 -8.37 4.48 6.15
N GLY A 140 -8.15 5.79 6.03
CA GLY A 140 -6.80 6.36 5.88
C GLY A 140 -6.16 6.01 4.53
N ALA A 141 -5.08 6.72 4.20
CA ALA A 141 -4.30 6.46 3.01
C ALA A 141 -2.79 6.53 3.27
N VAL A 142 -2.03 5.68 2.58
CA VAL A 142 -0.56 5.60 2.66
C VAL A 142 0.04 5.76 1.25
N VAL A 143 1.08 6.59 1.16
CA VAL A 143 1.89 6.77 -0.05
C VAL A 143 3.22 6.05 0.13
N ILE A 144 3.49 5.05 -0.71
CA ILE A 144 4.77 4.36 -0.80
C ILE A 144 5.57 4.97 -1.96
N ALA A 145 6.48 5.89 -1.63
CA ALA A 145 7.33 6.55 -2.60
C ALA A 145 8.70 5.87 -2.71
N GLY A 146 9.00 5.33 -3.89
CA GLY A 146 10.28 4.68 -4.19
C GLY A 146 11.34 5.67 -4.67
N ASP A 147 12.23 6.09 -3.78
CA ASP A 147 13.34 7.00 -4.11
C ASP A 147 14.56 6.29 -4.69
N ASP A 148 15.33 7.01 -5.51
CA ASP A 148 16.64 6.55 -6.02
C ASP A 148 17.66 7.71 -5.96
N PRO A 149 18.19 8.03 -4.75
CA PRO A 149 19.12 9.15 -4.57
C PRO A 149 20.48 8.93 -5.26
N ALA A 150 20.84 7.68 -5.52
CA ALA A 150 22.11 7.31 -6.15
C ALA A 150 21.98 7.08 -7.66
N ALA A 151 20.79 7.30 -8.23
CA ALA A 151 20.49 7.08 -9.65
C ALA A 151 20.91 5.69 -10.16
N LYS A 152 20.74 4.65 -9.35
CA LYS A 152 21.12 3.28 -9.72
C LYS A 152 20.24 2.71 -10.83
N SER A 153 18.98 3.15 -10.89
CA SER A 153 17.99 2.74 -11.89
C SER A 153 17.22 3.92 -12.48
N SER A 154 17.71 5.14 -12.27
CA SER A 154 17.21 6.39 -12.85
C SER A 154 18.29 7.05 -13.71
N THR A 155 17.89 7.86 -14.69
CA THR A 155 18.83 8.70 -15.45
C THR A 155 19.45 9.81 -14.59
N ILE A 156 18.73 10.28 -13.56
CA ILE A 156 19.16 11.32 -12.62
C ILE A 156 18.79 10.92 -11.17
N PRO A 157 19.50 11.43 -10.16
CA PRO A 157 19.10 11.29 -8.77
C PRO A 157 17.66 11.77 -8.55
N SER A 158 16.90 11.03 -7.76
CA SER A 158 15.48 11.32 -7.51
C SER A 158 15.11 11.13 -6.05
N SER A 159 14.30 12.04 -5.52
CA SER A 159 13.84 12.06 -4.13
C SER A 159 12.44 12.69 -4.07
N SER A 160 11.48 11.96 -3.53
CA SER A 160 10.09 12.39 -3.34
C SER A 160 9.88 13.34 -2.16
N ALA A 161 10.86 13.45 -1.26
CA ALA A 161 10.77 14.30 -0.07
C ALA A 161 10.37 15.75 -0.37
N GLY A 162 10.89 16.35 -1.44
CA GLY A 162 10.55 17.73 -1.81
C GLY A 162 9.12 17.89 -2.36
N THR A 163 8.63 16.86 -3.04
CA THR A 163 7.28 16.81 -3.63
C THR A 163 6.21 16.57 -2.59
N LEU A 164 6.50 15.73 -1.60
CA LEU A 164 5.59 15.36 -0.51
C LEU A 164 5.69 16.29 0.70
N ALA A 165 6.67 17.19 0.73
CA ALA A 165 6.77 18.19 1.79
C ALA A 165 5.60 19.18 1.67
N ASP A 166 4.83 19.29 2.75
CA ASP A 166 3.91 20.40 2.94
C ASP A 166 4.74 21.67 3.21
N LYS A 167 4.49 22.74 2.45
CA LYS A 167 5.21 24.02 2.55
C LYS A 167 4.23 25.15 2.77
#